data_AF-A0A2T0QKU8-F1
#
_entry.id   AF-A0A2T0QKU8-F1
#
_cell.length_a   1.000
_cell.length_b   1.000
_cell.length_c   1.000
_cell.angle_alpha   90.00
_cell.angle_beta   90.00
_cell.angle_gamma   90.00
#
_symmetry.space_group_name_H-M   'P 1'
#
loop_
_entity.id
_entity.type
_entity.pdbx_description
1 polymer ?
#
loop_
_entity_poly.entity_id
_entity_poly.type
_entity_poly.pdbx_seq_one_letter_code
_entity_poly.pdbx_strand_id
1 'polypeptide(L)'
;MTTQAAASPAARSTGSTPSGTRRSSTERKNWLGGTFGWLWLLVVLVPIYWIVITSFKTSANYFGTNPLIPPSSPTLANYEMVLEADFLRYFANSLIVTVGATVPAVLISFMAAFAIVRGGGRWLKAV
;
A
#
# COMPACT_ATOMS: atom_id res chain seq x y z
N MET A 1 -48.68 -4.13 66.82
CA MET A 1 -48.34 -3.62 65.48
C MET A 1 -46.83 -3.62 65.31
N THR A 2 -46.29 -4.66 64.70
CA THR A 2 -44.97 -4.68 64.02
C THR A 2 -45.17 -4.22 62.56
N THR A 3 -44.16 -3.87 61.74
CA THR A 3 -42.68 -3.90 61.81
C THR A 3 -42.15 -2.68 61.00
N GLN A 4 -40.88 -2.25 60.91
CA GLN A 4 -39.55 -2.69 61.37
C GLN A 4 -38.60 -1.47 61.38
N ALA A 5 -37.37 -1.60 61.91
CA ALA A 5 -36.27 -0.67 61.62
C ALA A 5 -35.28 -1.28 60.60
N ALA A 6 -34.94 -0.52 59.55
CA ALA A 6 -33.85 -0.80 58.61
C ALA A 6 -33.29 0.56 58.14
N ALA A 7 -32.12 0.99 58.63
CA ALA A 7 -30.81 0.58 58.13
C ALA A 7 -30.58 1.04 56.68
N SER A 8 -29.76 2.10 56.52
CA SER A 8 -29.20 2.51 55.24
C SER A 8 -27.76 2.01 55.13
N PRO A 9 -27.47 1.06 54.22
CA PRO A 9 -26.10 0.74 53.83
C PRO A 9 -25.87 0.83 52.31
N ALA A 10 -24.59 0.76 51.94
CA ALA A 10 -24.08 0.44 50.61
C ALA A 10 -24.48 1.39 49.45
N ALA A 11 -23.56 2.31 49.16
CA ALA A 11 -23.41 2.84 47.80
C ALA A 11 -23.32 1.69 46.79
N ARG A 12 -24.22 1.67 45.79
CA ARG A 12 -24.17 0.71 44.68
C ARG A 12 -23.12 1.13 43.66
N SER A 13 -21.88 0.81 43.96
CA SER A 13 -20.80 0.69 42.97
C SER A 13 -21.06 -0.51 42.04
N THR A 14 -20.16 -0.75 41.08
CA THR A 14 -20.14 -1.93 40.18
C THR A 14 -21.28 -2.03 39.15
N GLY A 15 -21.24 -1.14 38.16
CA GLY A 15 -21.82 -1.34 36.82
C GLY A 15 -20.76 -1.51 35.72
N SER A 16 -19.55 -1.95 36.09
CA SER A 16 -18.36 -2.00 35.23
C SER A 16 -18.37 -3.22 34.31
N THR A 17 -19.12 -3.14 33.21
CA THR A 17 -19.43 -4.30 32.36
C THR A 17 -19.26 -4.01 30.85
N PRO A 18 -18.48 -4.80 30.12
CA PRO A 18 -17.25 -5.49 30.52
C PRO A 18 -16.01 -4.80 29.91
N SER A 19 -14.83 -5.09 30.46
CA SER A 19 -13.55 -4.82 29.80
C SER A 19 -13.38 -5.73 28.58
N GLY A 20 -14.00 -5.34 27.45
CA GLY A 20 -13.88 -6.01 26.16
C GLY A 20 -12.42 -6.26 25.84
N THR A 21 -12.02 -7.52 25.81
CA THR A 21 -10.62 -7.91 25.95
C THR A 21 -9.77 -7.25 24.87
N ARG A 22 -8.79 -6.43 25.28
CA ARG A 22 -7.62 -6.16 24.44
C ARG A 22 -6.98 -7.51 24.15
N ARG A 23 -7.33 -8.11 23.00
CA ARG A 23 -6.56 -9.19 22.40
C ARG A 23 -5.24 -8.56 21.99
N SER A 24 -4.31 -8.49 22.94
CA SER A 24 -2.89 -8.41 22.64
C SER A 24 -2.57 -9.68 21.86
N SER A 25 -2.70 -9.61 20.54
CA SER A 25 -2.22 -10.63 19.64
C SER A 25 -0.73 -10.77 19.93
N THR A 26 -0.35 -11.83 20.64
CA THR A 26 1.04 -12.15 20.89
C THR A 26 1.68 -12.38 19.53
N GLU A 27 2.31 -11.34 19.02
CA GLU A 27 2.82 -11.27 17.66
C GLU A 27 4.01 -12.23 17.57
N ARG A 28 3.70 -13.50 17.26
CA ARG A 28 4.68 -14.56 17.04
C ARG A 28 5.45 -14.18 15.78
N LYS A 29 6.51 -13.37 16.01
CA LYS A 29 7.38 -12.78 14.99
C LYS A 29 7.71 -13.85 13.95
N ASN A 30 7.07 -13.74 12.79
CA ASN A 30 7.07 -14.80 11.79
C ASN A 30 8.38 -14.77 11.01
N TRP A 31 9.46 -15.21 11.65
CA TRP A 31 10.79 -15.23 11.08
C TRP A 31 10.82 -15.97 9.74
N LEU A 32 10.06 -17.06 9.60
CA LEU A 32 9.98 -17.84 8.37
C LEU A 32 9.34 -17.05 7.21
N GLY A 33 8.20 -16.38 7.49
CA GLY A 33 7.56 -15.45 6.54
C GLY A 33 8.44 -14.23 6.22
N GLY A 34 9.19 -13.72 7.21
CA GLY A 34 10.18 -12.67 7.02
C GLY A 34 11.31 -13.11 6.08
N THR A 35 11.92 -14.27 6.31
CA THR A 35 12.97 -14.82 5.44
C THR A 35 12.47 -15.10 4.03
N PHE A 36 11.23 -15.59 3.88
CA PHE A 36 10.62 -15.79 2.57
C PHE A 36 10.35 -14.47 1.84
N GLY A 37 9.87 -13.44 2.56
CA GLY A 37 9.68 -12.09 2.02
C GLY A 37 11.00 -11.45 1.56
N TRP A 38 12.08 -11.60 2.34
CA TRP A 38 13.43 -11.14 1.94
C TRP A 38 13.97 -11.91 0.72
N LEU A 39 13.78 -13.22 0.65
CA LEU A 39 14.20 -14.03 -0.51
C LEU A 39 13.40 -13.65 -1.76
N TRP A 40 12.08 -13.43 -1.63
CA TRP A 40 11.24 -12.96 -2.73
C TRP A 40 11.63 -11.55 -3.21
N LEU A 41 11.96 -10.64 -2.28
CA LEU A 41 12.46 -9.31 -2.61
C LEU A 41 13.75 -9.38 -3.44
N LEU A 42 14.69 -10.27 -3.10
CA LEU A 42 15.91 -10.48 -3.89
C LEU A 42 15.58 -10.96 -5.33
N VAL A 43 14.61 -11.87 -5.50
CA VAL A 43 14.16 -12.31 -6.84
C VAL A 43 13.55 -11.15 -7.65
N VAL A 44 12.72 -10.31 -7.02
CA VAL A 44 12.12 -9.12 -7.66
C VAL A 44 13.18 -8.06 -8.00
N LEU A 45 14.27 -7.97 -7.24
CA LEU A 45 15.37 -7.04 -7.50
C LEU A 45 16.25 -7.44 -8.70
N VAL A 46 16.29 -8.71 -9.13
CA VAL A 46 17.10 -9.14 -10.30
C VAL A 46 16.73 -8.41 -11.60
N PRO A 47 15.45 -8.36 -12.05
CA PRO A 47 15.09 -7.62 -13.26
C PRO A 47 15.26 -6.09 -13.09
N ILE A 48 15.07 -5.55 -11.88
CA ILE A 48 15.30 -4.13 -11.60
C ILE A 48 16.78 -3.79 -11.74
N TYR A 49 17.66 -4.61 -11.16
CA TYR A 49 19.11 -4.50 -11.32
C TYR A 49 19.53 -4.57 -12.79
N TRP A 50 18.97 -5.52 -13.55
CA TRP A 50 19.26 -5.65 -14.98
C TRP A 50 18.88 -4.38 -15.78
N ILE A 51 17.71 -3.79 -15.51
CA ILE A 51 17.30 -2.52 -16.13
C ILE A 51 18.31 -1.40 -15.79
N VAL A 52 18.69 -1.28 -14.52
CA VAL A 52 19.62 -0.24 -14.04
C VAL A 52 21.02 -0.39 -14.63
N ILE A 53 21.62 -1.59 -14.67
CA ILE A 53 22.94 -1.74 -15.32
C ILE A 53 22.89 -1.59 -16.83
N THR A 54 21.70 -1.73 -17.43
CA THR A 54 21.52 -1.61 -18.89
C THR A 54 21.31 -0.18 -19.33
N SER A 55 20.67 0.69 -18.54
CA SER A 55 20.56 2.12 -18.85
C SER A 55 21.90 2.84 -18.89
N PHE A 56 22.94 2.31 -18.23
CA PHE A 56 24.32 2.81 -18.29
C PHE A 56 25.22 2.16 -19.36
N LYS A 57 24.73 1.18 -20.15
CA LYS A 57 25.50 0.56 -21.26
C LYS A 57 25.39 1.40 -22.54
N THR A 58 26.46 1.49 -23.30
CA THR A 58 26.42 2.05 -24.66
C THR A 58 25.67 1.11 -25.62
N SER A 59 24.96 1.67 -26.60
CA SER A 59 24.16 0.89 -27.58
C SER A 59 24.99 -0.14 -28.35
N ALA A 60 26.27 0.16 -28.63
CA ALA A 60 27.20 -0.75 -29.29
C ALA A 60 27.56 -1.98 -28.42
N ASN A 61 27.63 -1.83 -27.09
CA ASN A 61 27.98 -2.91 -26.17
C ASN A 61 26.78 -3.75 -25.72
N TYR A 62 25.56 -3.40 -26.16
CA TYR A 62 24.32 -4.10 -25.76
C TYR A 62 24.30 -5.59 -26.15
N PHE A 63 24.84 -5.93 -27.34
CA PHE A 63 24.81 -7.29 -27.88
C PHE A 63 26.10 -8.10 -27.63
N GLY A 64 27.19 -7.45 -27.21
CA GLY A 64 28.52 -8.07 -27.16
C GLY A 64 29.01 -8.50 -25.76
N THR A 65 28.24 -8.27 -24.70
CA THR A 65 28.67 -8.51 -23.31
C THR A 65 27.56 -9.17 -22.50
N ASN A 66 27.93 -10.04 -21.55
CA ASN A 66 26.98 -10.72 -20.65
C ASN A 66 26.04 -9.68 -19.99
N PRO A 67 24.70 -9.86 -20.09
CA PRO A 67 23.73 -8.85 -19.68
C PRO A 67 23.76 -8.53 -18.18
N LEU A 68 24.24 -9.46 -17.33
CA LEU A 68 24.30 -9.28 -15.88
C LEU A 68 25.59 -8.63 -15.37
N ILE A 69 26.59 -8.41 -16.24
CA ILE A 69 27.85 -7.76 -15.85
C ILE A 69 27.70 -6.23 -15.99
N PRO A 70 28.09 -5.41 -14.99
CA PRO A 70 28.12 -3.95 -15.10
C PRO A 70 28.98 -3.47 -16.29
N PRO A 71 28.64 -2.33 -16.93
CA PRO A 71 29.49 -1.74 -17.96
C PRO A 71 30.86 -1.33 -17.38
N SER A 72 31.94 -1.63 -18.10
CA SER A 72 33.31 -1.18 -17.78
C SER A 72 33.48 0.35 -17.94
N SER A 73 32.66 0.96 -18.81
CA SER A 73 32.52 2.40 -18.97
C SER A 73 31.03 2.78 -18.89
N PRO A 74 30.50 3.12 -17.70
CA PRO A 74 29.12 3.59 -17.57
C PRO A 74 28.94 4.95 -18.28
N THR A 75 27.84 5.12 -19.00
CA THR A 75 27.50 6.35 -19.74
C THR A 75 26.13 6.90 -19.36
N LEU A 76 25.94 8.22 -19.50
CA LEU A 76 24.66 8.90 -19.33
C LEU A 76 23.96 9.23 -20.66
N ALA A 77 24.59 8.96 -21.81
CA ALA A 77 24.08 9.36 -23.13
C ALA A 77 22.67 8.83 -23.44
N ASN A 78 22.27 7.68 -22.88
CA ASN A 78 20.91 7.16 -23.01
C ASN A 78 19.86 8.04 -22.31
N TYR A 79 20.23 8.71 -21.21
CA TYR A 79 19.36 9.64 -20.49
C TYR A 79 19.25 10.98 -21.22
N GLU A 80 20.36 11.49 -21.76
CA GLU A 80 20.39 12.71 -22.58
C GLU A 80 19.52 12.53 -23.84
N MET A 81 19.70 11.44 -24.58
CA MET A 81 18.89 11.08 -25.74
C MET A 81 17.38 11.01 -25.43
N VAL A 82 17.00 10.49 -24.25
CA VAL A 82 15.58 10.45 -23.83
C VAL A 82 15.07 11.85 -23.49
N LEU A 83 15.85 12.69 -22.80
CA LEU A 83 15.45 14.06 -22.45
C LEU A 83 15.28 14.95 -23.69
N GLU A 84 16.10 14.77 -24.72
CA GLU A 84 15.96 15.42 -26.02
C GLU A 84 14.74 14.91 -26.81
N ALA A 85 14.38 13.63 -26.68
CA ALA A 85 13.27 12.98 -27.39
C ALA A 85 11.88 13.28 -26.79
N ASP A 86 11.59 14.56 -26.49
CA ASP A 86 10.28 15.07 -26.05
C ASP A 86 9.75 14.39 -24.74
N PHE A 87 10.61 13.73 -23.95
CA PHE A 87 10.23 12.90 -22.79
C PHE A 87 9.35 13.63 -21.77
N LEU A 88 9.66 14.90 -21.47
CA LEU A 88 8.87 15.72 -20.53
C LEU A 88 7.42 15.89 -20.99
N ARG A 89 7.17 15.92 -22.31
CA ARG A 89 5.83 16.03 -22.90
C ARG A 89 5.08 14.70 -22.80
N TYR A 90 5.75 13.57 -23.07
CA TYR A 90 5.15 12.24 -22.87
C TYR A 90 4.83 12.00 -21.39
N PHE A 91 5.75 12.35 -20.48
CA PHE A 91 5.54 12.27 -19.04
C PHE A 91 4.38 13.15 -18.57
N ALA A 92 4.31 14.41 -19.03
CA ALA A 92 3.21 15.32 -18.71
C ALA A 92 1.86 14.79 -19.21
N ASN A 93 1.78 14.28 -20.44
CA ASN A 93 0.58 13.64 -20.98
C ASN A 93 0.12 12.46 -20.09
N SER A 94 1.04 11.57 -19.73
CA SER A 94 0.75 10.43 -18.86
C SER A 94 0.28 10.87 -17.46
N LEU A 95 0.90 11.91 -16.89
CA LEU A 95 0.51 12.47 -15.60
C LEU A 95 -0.90 13.10 -15.64
N ILE A 96 -1.20 13.87 -16.68
CA ILE A 96 -2.51 14.51 -16.90
C ILE A 96 -3.60 13.44 -17.05
N VAL A 97 -3.37 12.40 -17.85
CA VAL A 97 -4.33 11.29 -18.00
C VAL A 97 -4.50 10.52 -16.69
N THR A 98 -3.41 10.24 -15.97
CA THR A 98 -3.47 9.51 -14.68
C THR A 98 -4.27 10.30 -13.65
N VAL A 99 -3.91 11.56 -13.39
CA VAL A 99 -4.62 12.43 -12.42
C VAL A 99 -6.06 12.67 -12.87
N GLY A 100 -6.28 12.94 -14.15
CA GLY A 100 -7.60 13.18 -14.75
C GLY A 100 -8.54 11.97 -14.69
N ALA A 101 -8.01 10.74 -14.65
CA ALA A 101 -8.80 9.54 -14.41
C ALA A 101 -8.97 9.25 -12.91
N THR A 102 -7.89 9.32 -12.12
CA THR A 102 -7.90 8.96 -10.70
C THR A 102 -8.77 9.89 -9.86
N VAL A 103 -8.73 11.20 -10.07
CA VAL A 103 -9.52 12.17 -9.27
C VAL A 103 -11.03 11.92 -9.36
N PRO A 104 -11.68 11.90 -10.56
CA PRO A 104 -13.11 11.60 -10.64
C PRO A 104 -13.44 10.16 -10.22
N ALA A 105 -12.58 9.18 -10.51
CA ALA A 105 -12.80 7.80 -10.06
C ALA A 105 -12.84 7.68 -8.53
N VAL A 106 -11.91 8.34 -7.82
CA VAL A 106 -11.88 8.38 -6.35
C VAL A 106 -13.08 9.15 -5.79
N LEU A 107 -13.44 10.30 -6.38
CA LEU A 107 -14.60 11.09 -5.94
C LEU A 107 -15.92 10.31 -6.08
N ILE A 108 -16.15 9.67 -7.23
CA ILE A 108 -17.35 8.87 -7.50
C ILE A 108 -17.37 7.63 -6.61
N SER A 109 -16.23 6.93 -6.48
CA SER A 109 -16.10 5.75 -5.61
C SER A 109 -16.36 6.10 -4.14
N PHE A 110 -15.86 7.24 -3.65
CA PHE A 110 -16.11 7.71 -2.29
C PHE A 110 -17.59 8.06 -2.05
N MET A 111 -18.22 8.78 -2.99
CA MET A 111 -19.65 9.10 -2.92
C MET A 111 -20.52 7.83 -2.94
N ALA A 112 -20.19 6.85 -3.79
CA ALA A 112 -20.87 5.57 -3.86
C ALA A 112 -20.67 4.74 -2.58
N ALA A 113 -19.44 4.65 -2.06
CA ALA A 113 -19.13 3.94 -0.81
C ALA A 113 -19.89 4.55 0.38
N PHE A 114 -19.96 5.88 0.47
CA PHE A 114 -20.77 6.56 1.50
C PHE A 114 -22.27 6.23 1.36
N ALA A 115 -22.81 6.27 0.14
CA ALA A 115 -24.19 5.93 -0.14
C ALA A 115 -24.52 4.45 0.18
N ILE A 116 -23.60 3.52 -0.06
CA ILE A 116 -23.74 2.10 0.29
C ILE A 116 -23.68 1.91 1.81
N VAL A 117 -22.65 2.43 2.48
CA VAL A 117 -22.41 2.21 3.91
C VAL A 117 -23.43 2.93 4.81
N ARG A 118 -23.98 4.06 4.37
CA ARG A 118 -24.92 4.87 5.18
C ARG A 118 -26.36 4.90 4.64
N GLY A 119 -26.61 4.42 3.43
CA GLY A 119 -27.95 4.42 2.82
C GLY A 119 -28.89 3.39 3.43
N GLY A 120 -30.06 3.83 3.90
CA GLY A 120 -31.11 2.95 4.43
C GLY A 120 -31.91 2.16 3.37
N GLY A 121 -31.46 2.16 2.10
CA GLY A 121 -32.21 1.63 0.97
C GLY A 121 -32.41 0.10 1.03
N ARG A 122 -33.63 -0.37 0.78
CA ARG A 122 -33.97 -1.81 0.83
C ARG A 122 -33.14 -2.67 -0.14
N TRP A 123 -32.72 -2.09 -1.27
CA TRP A 123 -31.84 -2.74 -2.27
C TRP A 123 -30.38 -2.89 -1.80
N LEU A 124 -29.90 -2.01 -0.90
CA LEU A 124 -28.54 -2.06 -0.33
C LEU A 124 -28.37 -3.10 0.79
N LYS A 125 -29.43 -3.86 1.12
CA LYS A 125 -29.41 -4.95 2.10
C LYS A 125 -29.57 -6.33 1.46
N ALA A 126 -29.54 -6.41 0.13
CA ALA A 126 -29.72 -7.61 -0.66
C ALA A 126 -28.49 -7.94 -1.55
N VAL A 127 -27.40 -7.21 -1.32
CA VAL A 127 -26.05 -7.36 -1.90
C VAL A 127 -25.07 -7.40 -0.74
#